data_AF-A0A963VRT1-F1
#
_entry.id   AF-A0A963VRT1-F1
#
_cell.length_a   1.000
_cell.length_b   1.000
_cell.length_c   1.000
_cell.angle_alpha   90.00
_cell.angle_beta   90.00
_cell.angle_gamma   90.00
#
_symmetry.space_group_name_H-M   'P 1'
#
loop_
_entity.id
_entity.type
_entity.pdbx_description
1 polymer ?
#
loop_
_entity_poly.entity_id
_entity_poly.type
_entity_poly.pdbx_seq_one_letter_code
_entity_poly.pdbx_strand_id
1 'polypeptide(L)'
;MTVSFQEVYAPVMAMQSPERKLTRCGMRNKDVIEDWIRLSAAAGFLWLEAATVIWLRTSMLVTLRPGSRDEAIRMVAEKFKGNADLAMKFAAARPKSARQATRLSINHYGSLVRANRKRLVDRRLARRLVN
;
A
#
# COMPACT_ATOMS: atom_id res chain seq x y z
N MET A 1 -10.97 -26.96 7.09
CA MET A 1 -11.61 -25.62 7.06
C MET A 1 -10.78 -24.74 6.14
N THR A 2 -10.96 -24.89 4.82
CA THR A 2 -10.21 -24.22 3.76
C THR A 2 -11.10 -23.14 3.18
N VAL A 3 -10.90 -21.89 3.63
CA VAL A 3 -11.60 -20.74 3.03
C VAL A 3 -10.87 -20.41 1.74
N SER A 4 -11.52 -20.73 0.62
CA SER A 4 -11.00 -20.54 -0.73
C SER A 4 -10.78 -19.05 -1.02
N PHE A 5 -9.62 -18.74 -1.62
CA PHE A 5 -9.17 -17.39 -2.01
C PHE A 5 -10.19 -16.58 -2.82
N GLN A 6 -11.22 -17.21 -3.41
CA GLN A 6 -12.30 -16.56 -4.15
C GLN A 6 -13.32 -15.80 -3.29
N GLU A 7 -13.55 -16.15 -2.03
CA GLU A 7 -14.57 -15.49 -1.20
C GLU A 7 -14.18 -14.08 -0.76
N VAL A 8 -12.88 -13.79 -0.67
CA VAL A 8 -12.39 -12.47 -0.25
C VAL A 8 -12.48 -11.42 -1.38
N TYR A 9 -12.58 -11.84 -2.64
CA TYR A 9 -12.62 -10.94 -3.80
C TYR A 9 -14.02 -10.68 -4.39
N ALA A 10 -15.03 -11.44 -3.98
CA ALA A 10 -16.41 -11.29 -4.45
C ALA A 10 -17.01 -9.86 -4.28
N PRO A 11 -16.76 -9.10 -3.18
CA PRO A 11 -17.36 -7.77 -3.05
C PRO A 11 -16.67 -6.68 -3.89
N VAL A 12 -15.46 -6.93 -4.42
CA VAL A 12 -14.73 -5.95 -5.26
C VAL A 12 -15.17 -6.02 -6.72
N MET A 13 -15.59 -7.20 -7.21
CA MET A 13 -16.05 -7.38 -8.59
C MET A 13 -17.54 -7.03 -8.80
N ALA A 14 -18.35 -7.01 -7.74
CA ALA A 14 -19.77 -6.62 -7.81
C ALA A 14 -20.00 -5.11 -8.03
N MET A 15 -18.93 -4.31 -8.14
CA MET A 15 -18.99 -2.86 -8.35
C MET A 15 -18.75 -2.49 -9.83
N GLN A 16 -19.23 -3.30 -10.77
CA GLN A 16 -19.23 -2.97 -12.20
C GLN A 16 -20.65 -2.97 -12.77
N SER A 17 -21.10 -1.75 -13.06
CA SER A 17 -22.24 -1.32 -13.89
C SER A 17 -23.63 -1.36 -13.24
N PRO A 18 -24.26 -0.19 -13.10
CA PRO A 18 -25.09 0.26 -14.22
C PRO A 18 -24.88 1.73 -14.61
N GLU A 19 -24.72 1.95 -15.92
CA GLU A 19 -25.12 3.13 -16.70
C GLU A 19 -26.06 4.10 -15.97
N ARG A 20 -25.53 5.19 -15.39
CA ARG A 20 -26.31 6.38 -15.03
C ARG A 20 -25.49 7.66 -15.15
N LYS A 21 -25.64 8.31 -16.32
CA LYS A 21 -25.55 9.76 -16.60
C LYS A 21 -24.35 10.49 -15.99
N LEU A 22 -23.19 10.36 -16.62
CA LEU A 22 -22.06 11.28 -16.44
C LEU A 22 -22.25 12.54 -17.32
N THR A 23 -23.25 13.36 -16.98
CA THR A 23 -23.28 14.76 -17.40
C THR A 23 -23.34 15.62 -16.16
N ARG A 24 -22.16 16.13 -15.75
CA ARG A 24 -21.91 17.48 -15.19
C ARG A 24 -20.64 17.51 -14.33
N CYS A 25 -19.47 17.54 -14.98
CA CYS A 25 -18.28 18.34 -14.66
C CYS A 25 -17.16 17.90 -15.62
N GLY A 26 -16.80 18.76 -16.57
CA GLY A 26 -15.93 18.40 -17.71
C GLY A 26 -14.53 17.96 -17.29
N MET A 27 -14.21 16.68 -17.48
CA MET A 27 -12.86 16.21 -17.78
C MET A 27 -12.91 15.57 -19.16
N ARG A 28 -11.93 15.87 -20.00
CA ARG A 28 -11.80 15.26 -21.32
C ARG A 28 -11.38 13.81 -21.11
N ASN A 29 -11.83 12.88 -21.96
CA ASN A 29 -11.49 11.45 -21.84
C ASN A 29 -9.96 11.20 -21.78
N LYS A 30 -9.18 12.06 -22.46
CA LYS A 30 -7.71 12.06 -22.42
C LYS A 30 -7.14 12.28 -21.01
N ASP A 31 -7.74 13.17 -20.23
CA ASP A 31 -7.30 13.51 -18.86
C ASP A 31 -7.51 12.33 -17.90
N VAL A 32 -8.55 11.53 -18.14
CA VAL A 32 -8.85 10.32 -17.36
C VAL A 32 -7.80 9.24 -17.60
N ILE A 33 -7.43 9.02 -18.87
CA ILE A 33 -6.41 8.04 -19.25
C ILE A 33 -5.05 8.45 -18.67
N GLU A 34 -4.67 9.72 -18.80
CA GLU A 34 -3.41 10.22 -18.26
C GLU A 34 -3.33 10.04 -16.75
N ASP A 35 -4.41 10.32 -16.02
CA ASP A 35 -4.46 10.14 -14.58
C ASP A 35 -4.30 8.67 -14.16
N TRP A 36 -4.94 7.74 -14.86
CA TRP A 36 -4.77 6.31 -14.61
C TRP A 36 -3.35 5.82 -14.92
N ILE A 37 -2.72 6.33 -15.98
CA ILE A 37 -1.31 6.03 -16.28
C ILE A 37 -0.42 6.51 -15.13
N ARG A 38 -0.63 7.74 -14.64
CA ARG A 38 0.11 8.29 -13.49
C ARG A 38 -0.11 7.46 -12.22
N LEU A 39 -1.35 7.01 -11.97
CA LEU A 39 -1.67 6.17 -10.83
C LEU A 39 -1.02 4.79 -10.92
N SER A 40 -1.02 4.18 -12.10
CA SER A 40 -0.37 2.90 -12.34
C SER A 40 1.15 2.99 -12.15
N ALA A 41 1.78 4.05 -12.65
CA ALA A 41 3.19 4.31 -12.40
C ALA A 41 3.48 4.49 -10.90
N ALA A 42 2.66 5.28 -10.20
CA ALA A 42 2.80 5.47 -8.75
C ALA A 42 2.65 4.16 -7.96
N ALA A 43 1.69 3.30 -8.36
CA ALA A 43 1.52 1.97 -7.79
C ALA A 43 2.71 1.05 -8.09
N GLY A 44 3.28 1.12 -9.30
CA GLY A 44 4.49 0.39 -9.67
C GLY A 44 5.71 0.79 -8.83
N PHE A 45 5.94 2.10 -8.64
CA PHE A 45 6.99 2.58 -7.75
C PHE A 45 6.76 2.14 -6.29
N LEU A 46 5.52 2.22 -5.82
CA LEU A 46 5.14 1.74 -4.49
C LEU A 46 5.44 0.24 -4.32
N TRP A 47 5.16 -0.57 -5.34
CA TRP A 47 5.44 -1.99 -5.35
C TRP A 47 6.94 -2.27 -5.23
N LEU A 48 7.79 -1.55 -5.99
CA LEU A 48 9.25 -1.67 -5.90
C LEU A 48 9.79 -1.27 -4.51
N GLU A 49 9.28 -0.18 -3.94
CA GLU A 49 9.65 0.23 -2.57
C GLU A 49 9.23 -0.83 -1.54
N ALA A 50 8.03 -1.40 -1.69
CA ALA A 50 7.54 -2.45 -0.81
C ALA A 50 8.36 -3.74 -0.92
N ALA A 51 8.73 -4.15 -2.14
CA ALA A 51 9.61 -5.29 -2.39
C ALA A 51 10.97 -5.11 -1.70
N THR A 52 11.51 -3.89 -1.73
CA THR A 52 12.76 -3.55 -1.02
C THR A 52 12.62 -3.72 0.50
N VAL A 53 11.51 -3.24 1.08
CA VAL A 53 11.24 -3.39 2.52
C VAL A 53 11.12 -4.86 2.91
N ILE A 54 10.40 -5.67 2.12
CA ILE A 54 10.25 -7.10 2.32
C ILE A 54 11.62 -7.77 2.27
N TRP A 55 12.42 -7.50 1.23
CA TRP A 55 13.76 -8.04 1.10
C TRP A 55 14.65 -7.73 2.30
N LEU A 56 14.67 -6.47 2.77
CA LEU A 56 15.45 -6.06 3.93
C LEU A 56 15.03 -6.82 5.20
N ARG A 57 13.73 -6.98 5.43
CA ARG A 57 13.17 -7.71 6.59
C ARG A 57 13.43 -9.20 6.51
N THR A 58 13.24 -9.81 5.35
CA THR A 58 13.57 -11.23 5.13
C THR A 58 15.06 -11.47 5.34
N SER A 59 15.94 -10.60 4.85
CA SER A 59 17.39 -10.73 5.07
C SER A 59 17.76 -10.68 6.56
N MET A 60 17.06 -9.88 7.37
CA MET A 60 17.28 -9.83 8.82
C MET A 60 16.78 -11.08 9.55
N LEU A 61 15.65 -11.64 9.12
CA LEU A 61 15.09 -12.86 9.70
C LEU A 61 15.92 -14.10 9.37
N VAL A 62 16.31 -14.26 8.10
CA VAL A 62 17.09 -15.41 7.63
C VAL A 62 18.48 -15.45 8.28
N THR A 63 19.08 -14.29 8.51
CA THR A 63 20.39 -14.20 9.19
C THR A 63 20.31 -14.35 10.71
N LEU A 64 19.12 -14.64 11.26
CA LEU A 64 18.85 -14.86 12.70
C LEU A 64 19.48 -13.78 13.60
N ARG A 65 19.49 -12.53 13.11
CA ARG A 65 20.24 -11.46 13.78
C ARG A 65 19.59 -11.06 15.11
N PRO A 66 20.37 -10.52 16.07
CA PRO A 66 19.84 -9.93 17.29
C PRO A 66 18.75 -8.90 16.97
N GLY A 67 17.59 -8.99 17.65
CA GLY A 67 16.43 -8.13 17.43
C GLY A 67 15.53 -8.52 16.24
N SER A 68 15.76 -9.68 15.61
CA SER A 68 14.92 -10.20 14.51
C SER A 68 13.50 -10.56 14.96
N ARG A 69 13.32 -11.10 16.17
CA ARG A 69 11.99 -11.36 16.77
C ARG A 69 11.19 -10.09 17.01
N ASP A 70 11.81 -9.08 17.62
CA ASP A 70 11.13 -7.80 17.90
C ASP A 70 10.74 -7.09 16.60
N GLU A 71 11.60 -7.19 15.58
CA GLU A 71 11.28 -6.71 14.24
C GLU A 71 10.10 -7.47 13.64
N ALA A 72 10.04 -8.81 13.77
CA ALA A 72 8.90 -9.60 13.28
C ALA A 72 7.57 -9.18 13.94
N ILE A 73 7.56 -9.00 15.26
CA ILE A 73 6.38 -8.52 16.01
C ILE A 73 5.97 -7.14 15.50
N ARG A 74 6.94 -6.23 15.33
CA ARG A 74 6.69 -4.88 14.80
C ARG A 74 6.11 -4.92 13.39
N MET A 75 6.59 -5.80 12.51
CA MET A 75 6.05 -5.92 11.16
C MET A 75 4.57 -6.25 11.15
N VAL A 76 4.15 -7.18 12.01
CA VAL A 76 2.74 -7.58 12.12
C VAL A 76 1.91 -6.42 12.68
N ALA A 77 2.37 -5.78 13.76
CA ALA A 77 1.69 -4.62 14.33
C ALA A 77 1.52 -3.47 13.33
N GLU A 78 2.55 -3.19 12.53
CA GLU A 78 2.50 -2.17 11.47
C GLU A 78 1.51 -2.53 10.36
N LYS A 79 1.38 -3.82 9.99
CA LYS A 79 0.38 -4.26 9.00
C LYS A 79 -1.04 -4.01 9.49
N PHE A 80 -1.34 -4.37 10.73
CA PHE A 80 -2.66 -4.13 11.33
C PHE A 80 -2.95 -2.64 11.46
N LYS A 81 -1.98 -1.87 11.97
CA LYS A 81 -2.12 -0.42 12.11
C LYS A 81 -2.37 0.26 10.76
N GLY A 82 -1.61 -0.07 9.73
CA GLY A 82 -1.79 0.51 8.39
C GLY A 82 -3.18 0.21 7.81
N ASN A 83 -3.69 -1.02 7.99
CA ASN A 83 -5.03 -1.35 7.51
C ASN A 83 -6.14 -0.63 8.30
N ALA A 84 -6.00 -0.53 9.62
CA ALA A 84 -6.92 0.22 10.46
C ALA A 84 -6.92 1.72 10.11
N ASP A 85 -5.73 2.31 9.96
CA ASP A 85 -5.55 3.71 9.55
C ASP A 85 -6.16 3.98 8.17
N LEU A 86 -6.00 3.06 7.22
CA LEU A 86 -6.63 3.18 5.91
C LEU A 86 -8.16 3.13 6.00
N ALA A 87 -8.72 2.17 6.74
CA ALA A 87 -10.16 2.05 6.94
C ALA A 87 -10.74 3.33 7.56
N MET A 88 -10.07 3.89 8.57
CA MET A 88 -10.44 5.18 9.16
C MET A 88 -10.36 6.32 8.14
N LYS A 89 -9.31 6.37 7.31
CA LYS A 89 -9.20 7.37 6.24
C LYS A 89 -10.30 7.23 5.20
N PHE A 90 -10.71 6.02 4.85
CA PHE A 90 -11.85 5.79 3.97
C PHE A 90 -13.16 6.27 4.59
N ALA A 91 -13.39 5.94 5.87
CA ALA A 91 -14.57 6.38 6.60
C ALA A 91 -14.66 7.91 6.72
N ALA A 92 -13.52 8.58 6.92
CA ALA A 92 -13.43 10.03 7.05
C ALA A 92 -13.51 10.75 5.68
N ALA A 93 -12.73 10.31 4.70
CA ALA A 93 -12.63 11.00 3.40
C ALA A 93 -13.82 10.73 2.47
N ARG A 94 -14.53 9.59 2.66
CA ARG A 94 -15.70 9.18 1.85
C ARG A 94 -15.49 9.39 0.35
N PRO A 95 -14.48 8.73 -0.26
CA PRO A 95 -14.13 8.97 -1.66
C PRO A 95 -15.32 8.68 -2.57
N LYS A 96 -15.65 9.63 -3.44
CA LYS A 96 -16.85 9.54 -4.31
C LYS A 96 -16.58 8.83 -5.64
N SER A 97 -15.35 8.39 -5.87
CA SER A 97 -14.94 7.69 -7.09
C SER A 97 -13.80 6.71 -6.83
N ALA A 98 -13.71 5.67 -7.67
CA ALA A 98 -12.62 4.70 -7.63
C ALA A 98 -11.24 5.37 -7.72
N ARG A 99 -11.09 6.45 -8.51
CA ARG A 99 -9.84 7.21 -8.62
C ARG A 99 -9.42 7.86 -7.30
N GLN A 100 -10.36 8.48 -6.60
CA GLN A 100 -10.08 9.10 -5.29
C GLN A 100 -9.72 8.04 -4.25
N ALA A 101 -10.43 6.90 -4.25
CA ALA A 101 -10.11 5.76 -3.40
C ALA A 101 -8.68 5.23 -3.66
N THR A 102 -8.32 5.00 -4.93
CA THR A 102 -6.99 4.52 -5.31
C THR A 102 -5.89 5.50 -4.92
N ARG A 103 -6.06 6.80 -5.20
CA ARG A 103 -5.12 7.85 -4.79
C ARG A 103 -4.91 7.87 -3.28
N LEU A 104 -6.00 7.78 -2.51
CA LEU A 104 -5.94 7.76 -1.04
C LEU A 104 -5.14 6.55 -0.54
N SER A 105 -5.40 5.37 -1.08
CA SER A 105 -4.69 4.13 -0.73
C SER A 105 -3.21 4.20 -1.08
N ILE A 106 -2.85 4.63 -2.30
CA ILE A 106 -1.45 4.74 -2.76
C ILE A 106 -0.69 5.73 -1.89
N ASN A 107 -1.26 6.90 -1.61
CA ASN A 107 -0.61 7.91 -0.77
C ASN A 107 -0.42 7.41 0.66
N HIS A 108 -1.43 6.73 1.23
CA HIS A 108 -1.32 6.21 2.57
C HIS A 108 -0.25 5.11 2.68
N TYR A 109 -0.31 4.08 1.85
CA TYR A 109 0.68 3.01 1.88
C TYR A 109 2.08 3.50 1.47
N GLY A 110 2.17 4.42 0.52
CA GLY A 110 3.45 5.04 0.13
C GLY A 110 4.14 5.74 1.29
N SER A 111 3.39 6.49 2.11
CA SER A 111 3.99 7.11 3.30
C SER A 111 4.57 6.08 4.28
N LEU A 112 3.84 4.98 4.53
CA LEU A 112 4.24 3.92 5.46
C LEU A 112 5.44 3.11 4.93
N VAL A 113 5.44 2.78 3.63
CA VAL A 113 6.53 2.02 3.00
C VAL A 113 7.82 2.85 2.97
N ARG A 114 7.73 4.14 2.63
CA ARG A 114 8.90 5.03 2.63
C ARG A 114 9.50 5.21 4.02
N ALA A 115 8.66 5.41 5.04
CA ALA A 115 9.11 5.50 6.42
C ALA A 115 9.83 4.21 6.85
N ASN A 116 9.29 3.05 6.48
CA ASN A 116 9.90 1.76 6.77
C ASN A 116 11.23 1.55 6.04
N ARG A 117 11.28 1.85 4.74
CA ARG A 117 12.50 1.77 3.95
C ARG A 117 13.60 2.63 4.56
N LYS A 118 13.29 3.89 4.88
CA LYS A 118 14.23 4.81 5.52
C LYS A 118 14.78 4.24 6.82
N ARG A 119 13.91 3.80 7.74
CA ARG A 119 14.33 3.19 9.02
C ARG A 119 15.24 1.97 8.83
N LEU A 120 14.91 1.09 7.91
CA LEU A 120 15.69 -0.13 7.67
C LEU A 120 17.04 0.16 7.03
N VAL A 121 17.09 1.13 6.11
CA VAL A 121 18.33 1.63 5.51
C VAL A 121 19.20 2.29 6.58
N ASP A 122 18.65 3.20 7.38
CA ASP A 122 19.37 3.88 8.46
C ASP A 122 19.92 2.87 9.47
N ARG A 123 19.13 1.87 9.87
CA ARG A 123 19.61 0.76 10.72
C ARG A 123 20.72 -0.06 10.06
N ARG A 124 20.67 -0.27 8.75
CA ARG A 124 21.74 -0.98 8.01
C ARG A 124 23.00 -0.13 7.95
N LEU A 125 22.89 1.17 7.71
CA LEU A 125 24.01 2.11 7.66
C LEU A 125 24.66 2.28 9.03
N ALA A 126 23.88 2.56 10.08
CA ALA A 126 24.39 2.68 11.44
C ALA A 126 25.20 1.44 11.86
N ARG A 127 24.78 0.24 11.45
CA ARG A 127 25.53 -1.00 11.71
C ARG A 127 26.83 -1.13 10.91
N ARG A 128 26.89 -0.60 9.69
CA ARG A 128 28.13 -0.60 8.89
C ARG A 128 29.18 0.35 9.45
N LEU A 129 28.79 1.35 10.24
CA LEU A 129 29.71 2.32 10.84
C LEU A 129 30.26 1.87 12.21
N VAL A 130 29.65 0.85 12.82
CA VAL A 130 30.06 0.29 14.12
C VAL A 130 31.01 -0.91 13.94
N ASN A 131 31.02 -1.53 12.76
CA ASN A 131 31.94 -2.59 12.36
C ASN A 131 33.10 -2.03 11.55
#